data_AF-A0A7K5ZGP4-F1
#
_entry.id   AF-A0A7K5ZGP4-F1
#
_cell.length_a   1.000
_cell.length_b   1.000
_cell.length_c   1.000
_cell.angle_alpha   90.00
_cell.angle_beta   90.00
_cell.angle_gamma   90.00
#
_symmetry.space_group_name_H-M   'P 1'
#
loop_
_entity.id
_entity.type
_entity.pdbx_description
1 polymer ?
#
loop_
_entity_poly.entity_id
_entity_poly.type
_entity_poly.pdbx_seq_one_letter_code
_entity_poly.pdbx_strand_id
1 'polypeptide(L)'
;PALLSPRCDDTAAEEAADLALRQINADRAEGYILSLYRISSVREQPQEITGSVFYLILDVVDTECHVLSKKLWKNCNTRPAHSTVYGQCKAIIYINQAKNISHLNTYECTLQPVPPRYIWSVCPDCPADDSPTTPEYLDAAAQSLAKFNKESEQTHYFSVFSVTRASMQWVVGPAYFVEFLIQETSCSKKDTAADISKCEPLPSEQIGFCQGSVVNSRMEKFVTVSC
;
A
#
# COMPACT_ATOMS: atom_id res chain seq x y z
N PRO A 1 3.85 21.98 31.68
CA PRO A 1 3.23 22.68 30.53
C PRO A 1 1.75 22.30 30.34
N ALA A 2 0.88 23.28 30.03
CA ALA A 2 -0.55 23.04 29.78
C ALA A 2 -0.77 22.31 28.45
N LEU A 3 -1.83 21.49 28.39
CA LEU A 3 -2.23 20.78 27.18
C LEU A 3 -3.26 21.62 26.41
N LEU A 4 -2.90 22.04 25.21
CA LEU A 4 -3.72 22.85 24.32
C LEU A 4 -4.55 21.94 23.40
N SER A 5 -5.70 22.45 22.97
CA SER A 5 -6.60 21.76 22.03
C SER A 5 -6.83 22.68 20.82
N PRO A 6 -5.85 22.77 19.90
CA PRO A 6 -5.99 23.55 18.68
C PRO A 6 -7.10 22.98 17.79
N ARG A 7 -7.54 23.75 16.81
CA ARG A 7 -8.51 23.26 15.84
C ARG A 7 -7.83 22.31 14.85
N CYS A 8 -8.63 21.39 14.31
CA CYS A 8 -8.12 20.42 13.34
C CYS A 8 -7.78 21.04 11.98
N ASP A 9 -8.34 22.22 11.67
CA ASP A 9 -8.06 23.01 10.48
C ASP A 9 -6.97 24.08 10.69
N ASP A 10 -6.32 24.10 11.86
CA ASP A 10 -5.18 24.98 12.10
C ASP A 10 -3.95 24.48 11.32
N THR A 11 -3.20 25.40 10.71
CA THR A 11 -2.00 25.07 9.92
C THR A 11 -0.99 24.23 10.69
N ALA A 12 -0.77 24.51 11.98
CA ALA A 12 0.12 23.71 12.82
C ALA A 12 -0.37 22.27 13.01
N ALA A 13 -1.68 22.04 13.07
CA ALA A 13 -2.27 20.71 13.16
C ALA A 13 -2.10 19.93 11.84
N GLU A 14 -2.32 20.60 10.70
CA GLU A 14 -2.11 20.01 9.38
C GLU A 14 -0.64 19.65 9.12
N GLU A 15 0.29 20.54 9.51
CA GLU A 15 1.73 20.28 9.45
C GLU A 15 2.13 19.09 10.33
N ALA A 16 1.62 19.03 11.57
CA ALA A 16 1.88 17.93 12.47
C ALA A 16 1.35 16.60 11.92
N ALA A 17 0.16 16.60 11.34
CA ALA A 17 -0.42 15.41 10.70
C ALA A 17 0.39 14.95 9.48
N ASP A 18 0.82 15.87 8.61
CA ASP A 18 1.65 15.53 7.45
C ASP A 18 3.01 14.94 7.87
N LEU A 19 3.69 15.57 8.83
CA LEU A 19 4.96 15.07 9.36
C LEU A 19 4.81 13.71 10.04
N ALA A 20 3.77 13.52 10.85
CA ALA A 20 3.48 12.24 11.50
C ALA A 20 3.22 11.15 10.45
N LEU A 21 2.35 11.41 9.47
CA LEU A 21 1.99 10.40 8.47
C LEU A 21 3.15 10.03 7.55
N ARG A 22 4.04 10.99 7.23
CA ARG A 22 5.29 10.70 6.51
C ARG A 22 6.19 9.74 7.28
N GLN A 23 6.38 9.98 8.58
CA GLN A 23 7.24 9.12 9.41
C GLN A 23 6.59 7.75 9.65
N ILE A 24 5.27 7.68 9.87
CA ILE A 24 4.52 6.42 9.97
C ILE A 24 4.71 5.57 8.70
N ASN A 25 4.50 6.16 7.52
CA ASN A 25 4.65 5.43 6.25
C ASN A 25 6.12 5.06 5.94
N ALA A 26 7.09 5.82 6.43
CA ALA A 26 8.50 5.49 6.28
C ALA A 26 8.92 4.31 7.16
N ASP A 27 8.39 4.24 8.39
CA ASP A 27 8.66 3.21 9.40
C ASP A 27 8.02 1.85 9.04
N ARG A 28 6.81 1.86 8.48
CA ARG A 28 6.10 0.63 8.10
C ARG A 28 6.85 -0.17 7.02
N ALA A 29 7.01 -1.47 7.28
CA ALA A 29 7.62 -2.43 6.36
C ALA A 29 6.61 -3.16 5.45
N GLU A 30 5.34 -3.24 5.86
CA GLU A 30 4.29 -3.99 5.17
C GLU A 30 3.05 -3.16 4.85
N GLY A 31 2.37 -3.56 3.78
CA GLY A 31 1.11 -3.00 3.33
C GLY A 31 1.28 -1.74 2.49
N TYR A 32 0.26 -0.90 2.52
CA TYR A 32 0.14 0.25 1.61
C TYR A 32 0.35 1.57 2.34
N ILE A 33 0.85 2.55 1.60
CA ILE A 33 1.00 3.93 2.08
C ILE A 33 -0.39 4.45 2.47
N LEU A 34 -0.48 5.02 3.67
CA LEU A 34 -1.69 5.65 4.17
C LEU A 34 -1.73 7.11 3.75
N SER A 35 -2.89 7.55 3.31
CA SER A 35 -3.24 8.94 3.07
C SER A 35 -4.12 9.45 4.22
N LEU A 36 -4.02 10.76 4.49
CA LEU A 36 -4.83 11.42 5.50
C LEU A 36 -6.25 11.64 4.95
N TYR A 37 -7.26 11.10 5.63
CA TYR A 37 -8.66 11.43 5.33
C TYR A 37 -9.10 12.69 6.08
N ARG A 38 -8.85 12.74 7.40
CA ARG A 38 -9.03 13.94 8.24
C ARG A 38 -8.28 13.83 9.56
N ILE A 39 -8.07 14.97 10.21
CA ILE A 39 -7.63 15.04 11.61
C ILE A 39 -8.87 14.91 12.50
N SER A 40 -8.94 13.85 13.29
CA SER A 40 -10.06 13.57 14.20
C SER A 40 -9.88 14.25 15.56
N SER A 41 -8.63 14.35 16.02
CA SER A 41 -8.29 15.08 17.24
C SER A 41 -6.83 15.50 17.20
N VAL A 42 -6.55 16.68 17.73
CA VAL A 42 -5.19 17.18 17.97
C VAL A 42 -5.12 17.75 19.38
N ARG A 43 -4.05 17.41 20.10
CA ARG A 43 -3.64 18.13 21.31
C ARG A 43 -2.18 18.50 21.22
N GLU A 44 -1.85 19.69 21.69
CA GLU A 44 -0.50 20.20 21.67
C GLU A 44 0.00 20.43 23.09
N GLN A 45 1.21 19.96 23.39
CA GLN A 45 1.89 20.20 24.65
C GLN A 45 3.21 20.93 24.37
N PRO A 46 3.22 22.27 24.54
CA PRO A 46 4.45 23.05 24.43
C PRO A 46 5.51 22.56 25.42
N GLN A 47 6.76 22.51 25.00
CA GLN A 47 7.90 22.12 25.84
C GLN A 47 8.58 23.35 26.44
N GLU A 48 9.19 23.20 27.62
CA GLU A 48 9.75 24.33 28.38
C GLU A 48 10.93 25.03 27.69
N ILE A 49 11.71 24.29 26.89
CA ILE A 49 12.87 24.84 26.18
C ILE A 49 12.45 25.34 24.80
N THR A 50 12.09 24.41 23.89
CA THR A 50 11.64 24.71 22.52
C THR A 50 10.86 23.53 21.93
N GLY A 51 9.89 23.84 21.07
CA GLY A 51 9.07 22.86 20.37
C GLY A 51 7.84 22.41 21.15
N SER A 52 7.06 21.53 20.55
CA SER A 52 5.81 21.01 21.08
C SER A 52 5.69 19.52 20.80
N VAL A 53 5.01 18.80 21.70
CA VAL A 53 4.58 17.42 21.47
C VAL A 53 3.13 17.44 21.04
N PHE A 54 2.82 16.83 19.89
CA PHE A 54 1.47 16.69 19.37
C PHE A 54 0.96 15.28 19.61
N TYR A 55 -0.25 15.19 20.15
CA TYR A 55 -1.02 13.95 20.27
C TYR A 55 -2.12 13.98 19.23
N LEU A 56 -1.98 13.13 18.22
CA LEU A 56 -2.81 13.13 17.02
C LEU A 56 -3.69 11.88 16.98
N ILE A 57 -4.92 12.08 16.55
CA ILE A 57 -5.80 11.02 16.09
C ILE A 57 -6.16 11.35 14.64
N LEU A 58 -5.69 10.52 13.72
CA LEU A 58 -5.81 10.72 12.28
C LEU A 58 -6.70 9.63 11.71
N ASP A 59 -7.79 10.01 11.04
CA ASP A 59 -8.53 9.07 10.20
C ASP A 59 -7.77 8.94 8.88
N VAL A 60 -7.48 7.70 8.48
CA VAL A 60 -6.62 7.38 7.35
C VAL A 60 -7.29 6.41 6.39
N VAL A 61 -6.86 6.47 5.13
CA VAL A 61 -7.24 5.52 4.08
C VAL A 61 -5.99 5.01 3.39
N ASP A 62 -6.03 3.78 2.90
CA ASP A 62 -4.94 3.23 2.11
C ASP A 62 -4.89 3.80 0.68
N THR A 63 -3.75 3.58 0.04
CA THR A 63 -3.49 4.01 -1.33
C THR A 63 -3.08 2.83 -2.20
N GLU A 64 -2.91 3.09 -3.49
CA GLU A 64 -2.38 2.12 -4.46
C GLU A 64 -0.87 1.89 -4.31
N CYS A 65 -0.16 2.75 -3.58
CA CYS A 65 1.27 2.62 -3.38
C CYS A 65 1.61 1.64 -2.25
N HIS A 66 2.44 0.65 -2.54
CA HIS A 66 3.06 -0.17 -1.50
C HIS A 66 4.11 0.63 -0.71
N VAL A 67 4.28 0.36 0.59
CA VAL A 67 5.25 1.08 1.46
C VAL A 67 6.70 0.93 1.00
N LEU A 68 7.02 -0.14 0.26
CA LEU A 68 8.33 -0.36 -0.36
C LEU A 68 8.70 0.73 -1.39
N SER A 69 7.71 1.38 -2.00
CA SER A 69 7.97 2.45 -2.98
C SER A 69 8.58 3.72 -2.34
N LYS A 70 8.47 3.87 -1.02
CA LYS A 70 8.91 5.04 -0.24
C LYS A 70 8.42 6.39 -0.79
N LYS A 71 7.35 6.38 -1.58
CA LYS A 71 6.71 7.59 -2.10
C LYS A 71 6.09 8.40 -0.96
N LEU A 72 5.94 9.70 -1.18
CA LEU A 72 5.11 10.52 -0.30
C LEU A 72 3.64 10.17 -0.52
N TRP A 73 2.85 10.13 0.55
CA TRP A 73 1.42 9.79 0.48
C TRP A 73 0.62 10.71 -0.44
N LYS A 74 1.01 11.98 -0.57
CA LYS A 74 0.41 12.95 -1.51
C LYS A 74 0.63 12.61 -2.99
N ASN A 75 1.59 11.74 -3.29
CA ASN A 75 1.91 11.28 -4.64
C ASN A 75 1.31 9.89 -4.94
N CYS A 76 0.41 9.43 -4.09
CA CYS A 76 -0.22 8.12 -4.18
C CYS A 76 -1.73 8.29 -4.30
N ASN A 77 -2.31 7.64 -5.32
CA ASN A 77 -3.74 7.68 -5.54
C ASN A 77 -4.45 6.91 -4.43
N THR A 78 -5.53 7.50 -3.91
CA THR A 78 -6.44 6.81 -3.00
C THR A 78 -7.29 5.82 -3.76
N ARG A 79 -7.66 4.73 -3.08
CA ARG A 79 -8.50 3.70 -3.66
C ARG A 79 -9.96 4.12 -3.71
N PRO A 80 -10.74 3.58 -4.66
CA PRO A 80 -12.19 3.75 -4.63
C PRO A 80 -12.81 3.10 -3.39
N ALA A 81 -14.00 3.56 -3.01
CA ALA A 81 -14.66 3.16 -1.77
C ALA A 81 -14.90 1.65 -1.62
N HIS A 82 -15.03 0.91 -2.73
CA HIS A 82 -15.27 -0.53 -2.70
C HIS A 82 -14.02 -1.37 -2.44
N SER A 83 -12.82 -0.79 -2.55
CA SER A 83 -11.56 -1.50 -2.33
C SER A 83 -10.64 -0.78 -1.34
N THR A 84 -11.11 0.27 -0.69
CA THR A 84 -10.31 0.97 0.31
C THR A 84 -10.28 0.22 1.65
N VAL A 85 -9.13 0.28 2.30
CA VAL A 85 -8.94 -0.04 3.70
C VAL A 85 -8.83 1.29 4.44
N TYR A 86 -9.67 1.46 5.45
CA TYR A 86 -9.72 2.69 6.23
C TYR A 86 -9.45 2.39 7.69
N GLY A 87 -9.14 3.43 8.45
CA GLY A 87 -8.92 3.26 9.88
C GLY A 87 -8.48 4.51 10.57
N GLN A 88 -7.86 4.33 11.73
CA GLN A 88 -7.41 5.42 12.56
C GLN A 88 -5.99 5.16 13.05
N CYS A 89 -5.14 6.17 12.93
CA CYS A 89 -3.80 6.19 13.50
C CYS A 89 -3.76 7.16 14.68
N LYS A 90 -3.30 6.67 15.83
CA LYS A 90 -2.94 7.50 16.98
C LYS A 90 -1.45 7.71 16.95
N ALA A 91 -0.98 8.95 16.97
CA ALA A 91 0.44 9.27 16.86
C ALA A 91 0.86 10.32 17.89
N ILE A 92 2.08 10.19 18.39
CA ILE A 92 2.73 11.19 19.24
C ILE A 92 3.99 11.65 18.51
N ILE A 93 4.06 12.94 18.16
CA ILE A 93 5.18 13.52 17.42
C ILE A 93 5.71 14.76 18.13
N TYR A 94 7.04 14.83 18.30
CA TYR A 94 7.72 16.05 18.73
C TYR A 94 8.08 16.89 17.51
N ILE A 95 7.81 18.20 17.58
CA ILE A 95 8.12 19.15 16.50
C ILE A 95 8.79 20.39 17.09
N ASN A 96 9.91 20.78 16.50
CA ASN A 96 10.63 22.01 16.78
C ASN A 96 10.86 22.75 15.46
N GLN A 97 9.94 23.65 15.13
CA GLN A 97 9.97 24.42 13.89
C GLN A 97 11.25 25.28 13.78
N ALA A 98 11.69 25.90 14.87
CA ALA A 98 12.88 26.76 14.88
C ALA A 98 14.18 26.01 14.52
N LYS A 99 14.26 24.72 14.85
CA LYS A 99 15.40 23.86 14.53
C LYS A 99 15.16 22.94 13.33
N ASN A 100 13.98 23.01 12.71
CA ASN A 100 13.53 22.09 11.68
C ASN A 100 13.67 20.60 12.09
N ILE A 101 13.33 20.28 13.34
CA ILE A 101 13.38 18.91 13.87
C ILE A 101 11.96 18.40 14.02
N SER A 102 11.68 17.21 13.51
CA SER A 102 10.46 16.47 13.82
C SER A 102 10.79 15.00 14.07
N HIS A 103 10.20 14.41 15.09
CA HIS A 103 10.47 13.03 15.50
C HIS A 103 9.19 12.37 15.98
N LEU A 104 8.79 11.31 15.29
CA LEU A 104 7.67 10.46 15.68
C LEU A 104 8.10 9.59 16.86
N ASN A 105 7.49 9.80 18.02
CA ASN A 105 7.83 9.07 19.24
C ASN A 105 7.18 7.69 19.25
N THR A 106 5.89 7.62 18.91
CA THR A 106 5.14 6.36 18.85
C THR A 106 3.90 6.56 17.99
N TYR A 107 3.42 5.46 17.41
CA TYR A 107 2.15 5.43 16.73
C TYR A 107 1.52 4.04 16.83
N GLU A 108 0.20 4.01 16.67
CA GLU A 108 -0.58 2.79 16.53
C GLU A 108 -1.66 3.05 15.48
N CYS A 109 -1.77 2.17 14.49
CA CYS A 109 -2.79 2.25 13.45
C CYS A 109 -3.70 1.02 13.51
N THR A 110 -5.01 1.23 13.56
CA THR A 110 -6.02 0.18 13.45
C THR A 110 -6.75 0.35 12.12
N LEU A 111 -6.58 -0.62 11.22
CA LEU A 111 -7.11 -0.59 9.86
C LEU A 111 -8.11 -1.73 9.64
N GLN A 112 -9.14 -1.48 8.83
CA GLN A 112 -10.13 -2.48 8.44
C GLN A 112 -10.65 -2.24 7.01
N PRO A 113 -10.95 -3.31 6.25
CA PRO A 113 -11.59 -3.17 4.95
C PRO A 113 -13.06 -2.75 5.11
N VAL A 114 -13.63 -2.17 4.05
CA VAL A 114 -15.07 -1.96 3.99
C VAL A 114 -15.79 -3.32 3.95
N PRO A 115 -16.82 -3.55 4.79
CA PRO A 115 -17.53 -4.83 4.79
C PRO A 115 -18.12 -5.16 3.40
N PRO A 116 -17.89 -6.37 2.85
CA PRO A 116 -18.36 -6.75 1.51
C PRO A 116 -19.87 -6.59 1.32
N ARG A 117 -20.66 -6.81 2.37
CA ARG A 117 -22.13 -6.63 2.34
C ARG A 117 -22.56 -5.20 2.00
N TYR A 118 -21.82 -4.20 2.47
CA TYR A 118 -22.11 -2.81 2.18
C TYR A 118 -21.69 -2.44 0.75
N ILE A 119 -20.59 -3.01 0.28
CA ILE A 119 -20.15 -2.84 -1.11
C ILE A 119 -21.20 -3.41 -2.04
N TRP A 120 -21.67 -4.65 -1.82
CA TRP A 120 -22.71 -5.26 -2.65
C TRP A 120 -24.04 -4.53 -2.65
N SER A 121 -24.42 -3.86 -1.56
CA SER A 121 -25.67 -3.09 -1.53
C SER A 121 -25.60 -1.78 -2.32
N VAL A 122 -24.40 -1.19 -2.44
CA VAL A 122 -24.18 0.08 -3.15
C VAL A 122 -23.71 -0.15 -4.60
N CYS A 123 -22.87 -1.15 -4.81
CA CYS A 123 -22.26 -1.52 -6.08
C CYS A 123 -22.16 -3.05 -6.23
N PRO A 124 -23.24 -3.72 -6.68
CA PRO A 124 -23.26 -5.17 -6.88
C PRO A 124 -22.22 -5.66 -7.90
N ASP A 125 -21.89 -4.82 -8.88
CA ASP A 125 -20.99 -5.16 -9.99
C ASP A 125 -19.52 -4.78 -9.72
N CYS A 126 -19.20 -4.15 -8.58
CA CYS A 126 -17.81 -3.81 -8.25
C CYS A 126 -16.97 -5.07 -7.97
N PRO A 127 -15.65 -5.05 -8.25
CA PRO A 127 -14.76 -6.12 -7.82
C PRO A 127 -14.90 -6.40 -6.33
N ALA A 128 -15.08 -7.66 -5.98
CA ALA A 128 -15.16 -8.11 -4.60
C ALA A 128 -13.78 -8.57 -4.14
N ASP A 129 -13.31 -8.02 -3.02
CA ASP A 129 -12.08 -8.48 -2.35
C ASP A 129 -12.25 -9.95 -1.91
N ASP A 130 -11.18 -10.72 -2.09
CA ASP A 130 -11.12 -12.13 -1.71
C ASP A 130 -9.74 -12.47 -1.13
N SER A 131 -9.57 -13.69 -0.65
CA SER A 131 -8.35 -14.13 0.00
C SER A 131 -7.17 -14.22 -1.00
N PRO A 132 -6.06 -13.51 -0.76
CA PRO A 132 -4.88 -13.54 -1.63
C PRO A 132 -4.22 -14.91 -1.79
N THR A 133 -4.52 -15.87 -0.90
CA THR A 133 -3.95 -17.22 -0.91
C THR A 133 -4.76 -18.22 -1.74
N THR A 134 -5.89 -17.81 -2.31
CA THR A 134 -6.74 -18.68 -3.14
C THR A 134 -6.01 -19.03 -4.45
N PRO A 135 -6.05 -20.29 -4.93
CA PRO A 135 -5.26 -20.74 -6.08
C PRO A 135 -5.41 -19.91 -7.35
N GLU A 136 -6.61 -19.40 -7.64
CA GLU A 136 -6.92 -18.57 -8.81
C GLU A 136 -6.11 -17.26 -8.82
N TYR A 137 -5.86 -16.67 -7.65
CA TYR A 137 -5.06 -15.44 -7.53
C TYR A 137 -3.57 -15.72 -7.60
N LEU A 138 -3.12 -16.86 -7.07
CA LEU A 138 -1.72 -17.29 -7.22
C LEU A 138 -1.39 -17.55 -8.70
N ASP A 139 -2.30 -18.20 -9.42
CA ASP A 139 -2.19 -18.41 -10.87
C ASP A 139 -2.22 -17.08 -11.64
N ALA A 140 -3.14 -16.16 -11.29
CA ALA A 140 -3.20 -14.84 -11.92
C ALA A 140 -1.90 -14.04 -11.71
N ALA A 141 -1.32 -14.08 -10.51
CA ALA A 141 -0.03 -13.45 -10.21
C ALA A 141 1.11 -14.08 -11.00
N ALA A 142 1.18 -15.42 -11.06
CA ALA A 142 2.19 -16.14 -11.82
C ALA A 142 2.13 -15.81 -13.32
N GLN A 143 0.93 -15.73 -13.90
CA GLN A 143 0.74 -15.38 -15.31
C GLN A 143 1.10 -13.91 -15.59
N SER A 144 0.69 -13.00 -14.70
CA SER A 144 1.04 -11.58 -14.80
C SER A 144 2.56 -11.40 -14.73
N LEU A 145 3.23 -12.10 -13.81
CA LEU A 145 4.68 -12.07 -13.69
C LEU A 145 5.38 -12.71 -14.89
N ALA A 146 4.85 -13.81 -15.45
CA ALA A 146 5.39 -14.43 -16.65
C ALA A 146 5.40 -13.45 -17.83
N LYS A 147 4.34 -12.64 -17.97
CA LYS A 147 4.29 -11.55 -18.96
C LYS A 147 5.37 -10.50 -18.69
N PHE A 148 5.51 -10.02 -17.45
CA PHE A 148 6.54 -9.05 -17.07
C PHE A 148 7.95 -9.58 -17.34
N ASN A 149 8.24 -10.81 -16.92
CA ASN A 149 9.52 -11.47 -17.16
C ASN A 149 9.85 -11.61 -18.65
N LYS A 150 8.84 -11.78 -19.51
CA LYS A 150 9.04 -11.86 -20.95
C LYS A 150 9.30 -10.50 -21.59
N GLU A 151 8.60 -9.46 -21.13
CA GLU A 151 8.58 -8.15 -21.79
C GLU A 151 9.55 -7.12 -21.18
N SER A 152 9.96 -7.30 -19.92
CA SER A 152 10.82 -6.33 -19.23
C SER A 152 12.27 -6.39 -19.68
N GLU A 153 12.95 -5.24 -19.66
CA GLU A 153 14.38 -5.11 -19.99
C GLU A 153 15.31 -5.46 -18.82
N GLN A 154 14.75 -6.01 -17.72
CA GLN A 154 15.52 -6.42 -16.55
C GLN A 154 16.49 -7.56 -16.87
N THR A 155 17.64 -7.58 -16.21
CA THR A 155 18.72 -8.54 -16.49
C THR A 155 18.48 -9.94 -15.94
N HIS A 156 17.64 -10.07 -14.91
CA HIS A 156 17.28 -11.33 -14.27
C HIS A 156 15.78 -11.59 -14.35
N TYR A 157 15.41 -12.85 -14.14
CA TYR A 157 14.03 -13.24 -13.91
C TYR A 157 13.61 -12.98 -12.47
N PHE A 158 12.31 -12.76 -12.28
CA PHE A 158 11.68 -12.59 -10.98
C PHE A 158 10.75 -13.76 -10.67
N SER A 159 10.55 -14.02 -9.39
CA SER A 159 9.57 -14.97 -8.85
C SER A 159 8.53 -14.24 -8.00
N VAL A 160 7.33 -14.79 -7.89
CA VAL A 160 6.30 -14.26 -6.99
C VAL A 160 6.73 -14.56 -5.56
N PHE A 161 6.85 -13.52 -4.73
CA PHE A 161 7.15 -13.67 -3.31
C PHE A 161 5.86 -13.89 -2.50
N SER A 162 4.87 -13.02 -2.68
CA SER A 162 3.56 -13.16 -2.04
C SER A 162 2.50 -12.29 -2.74
N VAL A 163 1.24 -12.70 -2.68
CA VAL A 163 0.10 -11.88 -3.12
C VAL A 163 -0.41 -11.12 -1.90
N THR A 164 -0.46 -9.79 -1.99
CA THR A 164 -0.86 -8.91 -0.88
C THR A 164 -2.34 -8.52 -0.96
N ARG A 165 -2.90 -8.43 -2.16
CA ARG A 165 -4.33 -8.18 -2.38
C ARG A 165 -4.85 -8.96 -3.58
N ALA A 166 -6.11 -9.35 -3.49
CA ALA A 166 -6.82 -10.08 -4.52
C ALA A 166 -8.28 -9.62 -4.57
N SER A 167 -8.81 -9.47 -5.79
CA SER A 167 -10.23 -9.24 -6.00
C SER A 167 -10.69 -9.85 -7.32
N MET A 168 -11.99 -10.12 -7.43
CA MET A 168 -12.61 -10.69 -8.63
C MET A 168 -13.83 -9.91 -9.05
N GLN A 169 -14.01 -9.79 -10.36
CA GLN A 169 -15.21 -9.22 -10.97
C GLN A 169 -15.64 -10.10 -12.14
N TRP A 170 -16.95 -10.13 -12.43
CA TRP A 170 -17.50 -10.86 -13.56
C TRP A 170 -18.32 -9.94 -14.47
N VAL A 171 -17.69 -9.41 -15.53
CA VAL A 171 -18.38 -8.55 -16.51
C VAL A 171 -18.54 -9.27 -17.85
N VAL A 172 -17.45 -9.46 -18.58
CA VAL A 172 -17.41 -10.22 -19.85
C VAL A 172 -16.97 -11.68 -19.68
N GLY A 173 -16.68 -12.04 -18.43
CA GLY A 173 -16.07 -13.27 -17.96
C GLY A 173 -15.34 -13.01 -16.63
N PRO A 174 -14.74 -14.02 -15.98
CA PRO A 174 -14.02 -13.83 -14.74
C PRO A 174 -12.76 -12.99 -14.96
N ALA A 175 -12.67 -11.89 -14.23
CA ALA A 175 -11.52 -11.00 -14.14
C ALA A 175 -10.92 -11.10 -12.75
N TYR A 176 -9.66 -11.53 -12.67
CA TYR A 176 -8.89 -11.61 -11.43
C TYR A 176 -7.91 -10.44 -11.38
N PHE A 177 -7.94 -9.67 -10.30
CA PHE A 177 -7.04 -8.56 -10.06
C PHE A 177 -6.17 -8.91 -8.85
N VAL A 178 -4.86 -8.74 -9.00
CA VAL A 178 -3.89 -9.11 -7.98
C VAL A 178 -2.85 -8.02 -7.79
N GLU A 179 -2.47 -7.83 -6.55
CA GLU A 179 -1.30 -7.03 -6.18
C GLU A 179 -0.35 -7.95 -5.43
N PHE A 180 0.92 -7.95 -5.84
CA PHE A 180 1.86 -8.96 -5.37
C PHE A 180 3.29 -8.43 -5.33
N LEU A 181 4.05 -9.00 -4.41
CA LEU A 181 5.47 -8.77 -4.25
C LEU A 181 6.25 -9.75 -5.11
N ILE A 182 7.35 -9.28 -5.69
CA ILE A 182 8.25 -10.09 -6.51
C ILE A 182 9.66 -10.04 -5.95
N GLN A 183 10.41 -11.11 -6.16
CA GLN A 183 11.80 -11.23 -5.73
C GLN A 183 12.67 -11.63 -6.92
N GLU A 184 13.82 -10.96 -7.07
CA GLU A 184 14.81 -11.30 -8.09
C GLU A 184 15.35 -12.72 -7.88
N THR A 185 15.65 -13.43 -8.97
CA THR A 185 16.18 -14.80 -8.94
C THR A 185 17.60 -14.87 -9.50
N SER A 186 18.28 -15.99 -9.26
CA SER A 186 19.64 -16.25 -9.74
C SER A 186 19.74 -16.42 -11.27
N CYS A 187 18.62 -16.57 -11.97
CA CYS A 187 18.61 -16.77 -13.41
C CYS A 187 18.71 -15.45 -14.18
N SER A 188 19.77 -15.31 -14.97
CA SER A 188 19.90 -14.24 -15.96
C SER A 188 18.97 -14.48 -17.16
N LYS A 189 18.46 -13.40 -17.77
CA LYS A 189 17.77 -13.48 -19.07
C LYS A 189 18.73 -13.70 -20.25
N LYS A 190 20.04 -13.48 -20.06
CA LYS A 190 21.07 -13.68 -21.11
C LYS A 190 21.38 -15.15 -21.33
N ASP A 191 21.35 -15.92 -20.24
CA ASP A 191 21.45 -17.37 -20.30
C ASP A 191 20.06 -17.88 -20.62
N THR A 192 19.89 -18.63 -21.71
CA THR A 192 18.62 -19.27 -22.04
C THR A 192 18.28 -20.32 -20.99
N ALA A 193 17.78 -19.89 -19.83
CA ALA A 193 17.32 -20.75 -18.76
C ALA A 193 16.13 -21.55 -19.29
N ALA A 194 16.31 -22.86 -19.45
CA ALA A 194 15.29 -23.73 -20.02
C ALA A 194 14.09 -23.96 -19.08
N ASP A 195 14.11 -23.43 -17.86
CA ASP A 195 13.00 -23.51 -16.91
C ASP A 195 13.12 -22.45 -15.79
N ILE A 196 12.29 -21.39 -15.86
CA ILE A 196 12.26 -20.32 -14.84
C ILE A 196 11.84 -20.87 -13.46
N SER A 197 11.11 -21.99 -13.42
CA SER A 197 10.64 -22.58 -12.16
C SER A 197 11.77 -23.16 -11.28
N LYS A 198 12.97 -23.34 -11.84
CA LYS A 198 14.16 -23.83 -11.12
C LYS A 198 15.07 -22.70 -10.64
N CYS A 199 14.72 -21.45 -10.92
CA CYS A 199 15.50 -20.29 -10.54
C CYS A 199 15.34 -20.02 -9.04
N GLU A 200 16.44 -20.11 -8.31
CA GLU A 200 16.43 -19.86 -6.86
C GLU A 200 16.22 -18.36 -6.59
N PRO A 201 15.30 -17.97 -5.70
CA PRO A 201 15.15 -16.59 -5.26
C PRO A 201 16.43 -16.12 -4.56
N LEU A 202 16.93 -14.94 -4.95
CA LEU A 202 18.10 -14.36 -4.31
C LEU A 202 17.70 -13.75 -2.96
N PRO A 203 18.52 -13.92 -1.89
CA PRO A 203 18.23 -13.40 -0.55
C PRO A 203 18.32 -11.86 -0.44
N SER A 204 18.19 -11.12 -1.54
CA SER A 204 18.36 -9.67 -1.63
C SER A 204 17.08 -8.88 -1.33
N GLU A 205 17.29 -7.70 -0.76
CA GLU A 205 16.34 -6.62 -0.44
C GLU A 205 15.58 -6.03 -1.65
N GLN A 206 15.81 -6.56 -2.86
CA GLN A 206 15.08 -6.15 -4.06
C GLN A 206 13.73 -6.85 -4.16
N ILE A 207 12.85 -6.51 -3.22
CA ILE A 207 11.44 -6.84 -3.32
C ILE A 207 10.76 -5.76 -4.17
N GLY A 208 10.28 -6.18 -5.33
CA GLY A 208 9.44 -5.35 -6.19
C GLY A 208 7.97 -5.47 -5.82
N PHE A 209 7.16 -4.55 -6.30
CA PHE A 209 5.70 -4.60 -6.18
C PHE A 209 5.09 -4.50 -7.57
N CYS A 210 4.10 -5.34 -7.84
CA CYS A 210 3.40 -5.41 -9.11
C CYS A 210 1.89 -5.40 -8.91
N GLN A 211 1.19 -4.84 -9.90
CA GLN A 211 -0.26 -4.96 -10.07
C GLN A 211 -0.52 -5.74 -11.36
N GLY A 212 -1.34 -6.78 -11.28
CA GLY A 212 -1.67 -7.67 -12.39
C GLY A 212 -3.17 -7.83 -12.56
N SER A 213 -3.60 -8.13 -13.78
CA SER A 213 -4.97 -8.58 -14.03
C SER A 213 -5.01 -9.68 -15.08
N VAL A 214 -5.91 -10.64 -14.89
CA VAL A 214 -6.19 -11.72 -15.85
C VAL A 214 -7.69 -11.76 -16.10
N VAL A 215 -8.09 -11.44 -17.32
CA VAL A 215 -9.49 -11.45 -17.76
C VAL A 215 -9.71 -12.58 -18.75
N ASN A 216 -10.51 -13.57 -18.38
CA ASN A 216 -10.89 -14.66 -19.26
C ASN A 216 -12.22 -14.33 -19.92
N SER A 217 -12.19 -13.75 -21.12
CA SER A 217 -13.41 -13.54 -21.91
C SER A 217 -13.78 -14.81 -22.69
N ARG A 218 -14.97 -14.83 -23.31
CA ARG A 218 -15.42 -15.97 -24.13
C ARG A 218 -14.55 -16.23 -25.38
N MET A 219 -13.82 -15.22 -25.86
CA MET A 219 -13.05 -15.31 -27.11
C MET A 219 -11.55 -15.32 -26.86
N GLU A 220 -11.08 -14.51 -25.90
CA GLU A 220 -9.66 -14.30 -25.65
C GLU A 220 -9.35 -14.09 -24.16
N LYS A 221 -8.10 -14.36 -23.78
CA LYS A 221 -7.55 -14.12 -22.46
C LYS A 221 -6.67 -12.88 -22.48
N PHE A 222 -6.96 -11.91 -21.62
CA PHE A 222 -6.19 -10.68 -21.49
C PHE A 222 -5.39 -10.71 -20.19
N VAL A 223 -4.08 -10.45 -20.30
CA VAL A 223 -3.17 -10.36 -19.13
C VAL A 223 -2.51 -8.99 -19.15
N THR A 224 -2.60 -8.26 -18.03
CA THR A 224 -1.91 -6.97 -17.82
C THR A 224 -1.02 -7.07 -16.61
N VAL A 225 0.10 -6.34 -16.62
CA VAL A 225 1.01 -6.26 -15.48
C VAL A 225 1.69 -4.89 -15.48
N SER A 226 1.85 -4.31 -14.30
CA SER A 226 2.65 -3.12 -14.06
C SER A 226 3.49 -3.36 -12.82
N CYS A 227 4.80 -3.27 -12.99
CA CYS A 227 5.83 -3.19 -11.97
C CYS A 227 6.72 -2.00 -12.42
#